data_AF-A0A7J5UXQ0-F1
#
_entry.id   AF-A0A7J5UXQ0-F1
#
_cell.length_a   1.000
_cell.length_b   1.000
_cell.length_c   1.000
_cell.angle_alpha   90.00
_cell.angle_beta   90.00
_cell.angle_gamma   90.00
#
_symmetry.space_group_name_H-M   'P 1'
#
loop_
_entity.id
_entity.type
_entity.pdbx_description
1 polymer ?
#
loop_
_entity_poly.entity_id
_entity_poly.type
_entity_poly.pdbx_seq_one_letter_code
_entity_poly.pdbx_strand_id
1 'polypeptide(L)'
;MLTELLLQPDLSSEQREDFIKMVHQSGQGMVSTVYNIVEISKIEAGIVNVIEQEADLQQRVKELVHFFKPEAEKKGLKIDS
;
A
#
# COMPACT_ATOMS: atom_id res chain seq x y z
N MET A 1 -19.40 -0.07 -14.10
CA MET A 1 -18.40 -0.01 -13.01
C MET A 1 -18.74 -0.99 -11.89
N LEU A 2 -17.79 -1.44 -11.06
CA LEU A 2 -18.07 -2.30 -9.88
C LEU A 2 -19.17 -1.70 -8.97
N THR A 3 -19.29 -0.38 -8.93
CA THR A 3 -20.32 0.37 -8.23
C THR A 3 -21.73 0.23 -8.84
N GLU A 4 -21.84 -0.02 -10.15
CA GLU A 4 -23.13 -0.27 -10.81
C GLU A 4 -23.65 -1.68 -10.50
N LEU A 5 -22.75 -2.65 -10.29
CA LEU A 5 -23.14 -4.00 -9.85
C LEU A 5 -23.81 -3.95 -8.47
N LEU A 6 -23.37 -3.08 -7.57
CA LEU A 6 -24.02 -2.89 -6.25
C LEU A 6 -25.46 -2.39 -6.33
N LEU A 7 -25.89 -1.82 -7.46
CA LEU A 7 -27.25 -1.34 -7.69
C LEU A 7 -28.20 -2.44 -8.17
N GLN A 8 -27.70 -3.65 -8.47
CA GLN A 8 -28.53 -4.76 -8.89
C GLN A 8 -29.37 -5.31 -7.71
N PRO A 9 -30.69 -5.50 -7.91
CA PRO A 9 -31.61 -5.89 -6.84
C PRO A 9 -31.48 -7.36 -6.41
N ASP A 10 -30.85 -8.21 -7.22
CA ASP A 10 -30.77 -9.67 -7.09
C ASP A 10 -29.45 -10.18 -6.48
N LEU A 11 -28.59 -9.30 -5.97
CA LEU A 11 -27.36 -9.69 -5.28
C LEU A 11 -27.65 -10.33 -3.92
N SER A 12 -27.05 -11.50 -3.67
CA SER A 12 -26.98 -12.06 -2.32
C SER A 12 -26.15 -11.16 -1.39
N SER A 13 -26.35 -11.30 -0.09
CA SER A 13 -25.59 -10.55 0.92
C SER A 13 -24.08 -10.80 0.81
N GLU A 14 -23.66 -12.02 0.51
CA GLU A 14 -22.25 -12.41 0.33
C GLU A 14 -21.64 -11.74 -0.90
N GLN A 15 -22.34 -11.81 -2.05
CA GLN A 15 -21.87 -11.17 -3.28
C GLN A 15 -21.76 -9.65 -3.11
N ARG A 16 -22.72 -9.04 -2.41
CA ARG A 16 -22.69 -7.61 -2.08
C ARG A 16 -21.48 -7.25 -1.23
N GLU A 17 -21.15 -8.06 -0.23
CA GLU A 17 -19.98 -7.86 0.63
C GLU A 17 -18.67 -7.94 -0.15
N ASP A 18 -18.54 -8.93 -1.03
CA ASP A 18 -17.36 -9.09 -1.88
C ASP A 18 -17.18 -7.91 -2.86
N PHE A 19 -18.27 -7.43 -3.46
CA PHE A 19 -18.22 -6.21 -4.29
C PHE A 19 -17.82 -4.97 -3.49
N ILE A 20 -18.33 -4.80 -2.28
CA ILE A 20 -17.93 -3.70 -1.39
C ILE A 20 -16.43 -3.79 -1.09
N LYS A 21 -15.91 -4.99 -0.77
CA LYS A 21 -14.46 -5.20 -0.52
C LYS A 21 -13.62 -4.85 -1.75
N MET A 22 -14.02 -5.31 -2.93
CA MET A 22 -13.32 -5.01 -4.19
C MET A 22 -13.32 -3.51 -4.52
N VAL A 23 -14.46 -2.83 -4.36
CA VAL A 23 -14.56 -1.38 -4.57
C VAL A 23 -13.68 -0.64 -3.58
N HIS A 24 -13.69 -1.04 -2.31
CA HIS A 24 -12.85 -0.43 -1.28
C HIS A 24 -11.37 -0.59 -1.58
N GLN A 25 -10.92 -1.81 -1.90
CA GLN A 25 -9.54 -2.09 -2.28
C GLN A 25 -9.10 -1.28 -3.51
N SER A 26 -9.96 -1.19 -4.52
CA SER A 26 -9.70 -0.40 -5.73
C SER A 26 -9.59 1.09 -5.41
N GLY A 27 -10.46 1.61 -4.55
CA GLY A 27 -10.43 2.99 -4.06
C GLY A 27 -9.13 3.31 -3.32
N GLN A 28 -8.72 2.44 -2.39
CA GLN A 28 -7.44 2.58 -1.68
C GLN A 28 -6.25 2.57 -2.64
N GLY A 29 -6.27 1.70 -3.64
CA GLY A 29 -5.26 1.67 -4.70
C GLY A 29 -5.16 3.01 -5.45
N MET A 30 -6.29 3.55 -5.89
CA MET A 30 -6.33 4.85 -6.58
C MET A 30 -5.80 6.00 -5.73
N VAL A 31 -6.22 6.08 -4.45
CA VAL A 31 -5.74 7.12 -3.53
C VAL A 31 -4.22 7.02 -3.35
N SER A 32 -3.69 5.80 -3.17
CA SER A 32 -2.25 5.56 -3.09
C SER A 32 -1.52 5.96 -4.38
N THR A 33 -2.06 5.64 -5.55
CA THR A 33 -1.49 6.05 -6.84
C THR A 33 -1.42 7.57 -6.96
N VAL A 34 -2.50 8.28 -6.65
CA VAL A 34 -2.53 9.75 -6.68
C VAL A 34 -1.51 10.34 -5.71
N TYR A 35 -1.42 9.80 -4.50
CA TYR A 35 -0.44 10.21 -3.51
C TYR A 35 1.00 10.04 -4.02
N ASN A 36 1.32 8.87 -4.60
CA ASN A 36 2.65 8.58 -5.14
C ASN A 36 3.03 9.52 -6.29
N ILE A 37 2.07 9.87 -7.17
CA ILE A 37 2.30 10.85 -8.24
C ILE A 37 2.70 12.21 -7.64
N VAL A 38 1.96 12.68 -6.63
CA VAL A 38 2.25 13.95 -5.96
C VAL A 38 3.62 13.94 -5.30
N GLU A 39 3.98 12.86 -4.59
CA GLU A 39 5.29 12.73 -3.95
C GLU A 39 6.43 12.74 -4.97
N ILE A 40 6.30 12.02 -6.09
CA ILE A 40 7.28 12.04 -7.19
C ILE A 40 7.39 13.45 -7.79
N SER A 41 6.26 14.13 -8.05
CA SER A 41 6.27 15.50 -8.57
C SER A 41 6.96 16.48 -7.62
N LYS A 42 6.83 16.31 -6.29
CA LYS A 42 7.57 17.14 -5.31
C LYS A 42 9.08 16.92 -5.42
N ILE A 43 9.52 15.68 -5.62
CA ILE A 43 10.93 15.34 -5.81
C ILE A 43 11.47 15.99 -7.09
N GLU A 44 10.75 15.83 -8.20
CA GLU A 44 11.15 16.38 -9.51
C GLU A 44 11.16 17.92 -9.54
N ALA A 45 10.23 18.56 -8.84
CA ALA A 45 10.20 20.01 -8.69
C ALA A 45 11.25 20.56 -7.71
N GLY A 46 12.03 19.69 -7.04
CA GLY A 46 13.08 20.08 -6.11
C GLY A 46 12.57 20.74 -4.82
N ILE A 47 11.31 20.50 -4.44
CA ILE A 47 10.68 21.10 -3.25
C ILE A 47 10.68 20.16 -2.03
N VAL A 48 11.34 19.00 -2.14
CA VAL A 48 11.59 18.10 -1.01
C VAL A 48 12.84 18.55 -0.27
N ASN A 49 12.71 18.73 1.05
CA ASN A 49 13.83 19.10 1.90
C ASN A 49 14.45 17.85 2.53
N VAL A 50 15.77 17.70 2.38
CA VAL A 50 16.55 16.68 3.10
C VAL A 50 16.88 17.22 4.49
N ILE A 51 16.64 16.41 5.51
CA ILE A 51 16.99 16.72 6.90
C ILE A 51 18.18 15.83 7.28
N GLU A 52 19.33 16.46 7.52
CA GLU A 52 20.51 15.77 8.03
C GLU A 52 20.40 15.59 9.55
N GLN A 53 20.48 14.35 10.01
CA GLN A 53 20.42 13.99 11.42
C GLN A 53 21.17 12.68 11.66
N GLU A 54 21.61 12.44 12.90
CA GLU A 54 22.14 11.15 13.29
C GLU A 54 21.08 10.05 13.09
N ALA A 55 21.51 8.92 12.52
CA ALA A 55 20.65 7.77 12.25
C ALA A 55 21.38 6.48 12.62
N ASP A 56 20.73 5.65 13.44
CA ASP A 56 21.19 4.28 13.71
C ASP A 56 20.77 3.36 12.56
N LEU A 57 21.67 3.20 11.60
CA LEU A 57 21.44 2.36 10.42
C LEU A 57 21.26 0.88 10.79
N GLN A 58 21.93 0.40 11.84
CA GLN A 58 21.81 -1.00 12.24
C GLN A 58 20.41 -1.29 12.78
N GLN A 59 19.90 -0.41 13.64
CA GLN A 59 18.55 -0.52 14.16
C GLN A 59 17.51 -0.40 13.05
N ARG A 60 17.68 0.55 12.11
CA ARG A 60 16.77 0.72 10.97
C ARG A 60 16.71 -0.48 10.05
N VAL A 61 17.86 -1.07 9.71
CA VAL A 61 17.89 -2.29 8.89
C VAL A 61 17.22 -3.45 9.60
N LYS A 62 17.46 -3.64 10.91
CA LYS A 62 16.79 -4.68 11.71
C LYS A 62 15.27 -4.52 11.72
N GLU A 63 14.77 -3.30 11.88
CA GLU A 63 13.33 -3.00 11.83
C GLU A 63 12.71 -3.38 10.49
N LEU A 64 13.39 -3.03 9.39
CA LEU A 64 12.94 -3.38 8.03
C LEU A 64 12.94 -4.89 7.80
N VAL A 65 14.00 -5.59 8.18
CA VAL A 65 14.07 -7.05 8.05
C VAL A 65 12.98 -7.73 8.88
N HIS A 66 12.76 -7.28 10.13
CA HIS A 66 11.69 -7.80 10.97
C HIS A 66 10.30 -7.59 10.35
N PHE A 67 10.06 -6.40 9.78
CA PHE A 67 8.80 -6.07 9.13
C PHE A 67 8.51 -6.95 7.90
N PHE A 68 9.51 -7.18 7.04
CA PHE A 68 9.33 -7.94 5.80
C PHE A 68 9.47 -9.46 5.96
N LYS A 69 10.04 -9.95 7.06
CA LYS A 69 10.28 -11.39 7.29
C LYS A 69 9.02 -12.25 7.14
N PRO A 70 7.85 -11.91 7.69
CA PRO A 70 6.63 -12.71 7.51
C PRO A 70 6.20 -12.84 6.04
N GLU A 71 6.42 -11.81 5.24
CA GLU A 71 6.09 -11.84 3.81
C GLU A 71 7.12 -12.64 3.01
N ALA A 72 8.41 -12.50 3.34
CA ALA A 72 9.48 -13.28 2.74
C ALA A 72 9.26 -14.79 2.99
N GLU A 73 8.95 -15.18 4.23
CA GLU A 73 8.66 -16.57 4.60
C GLU A 73 7.44 -17.14 3.85
N LYS A 74 6.36 -16.37 3.74
CA LYS A 74 5.18 -16.75 2.91
C LYS A 74 5.53 -17.00 1.45
N LYS A 75 6.56 -16.30 0.94
CA LYS A 75 7.07 -16.43 -0.44
C LYS A 75 8.22 -17.45 -0.56
N GLY A 76 8.63 -18.12 0.52
CA GLY A 76 9.77 -19.04 0.53
C GLY A 76 11.13 -18.37 0.36
N LEU A 77 11.19 -17.05 0.59
CA LEU A 77 12.40 -16.24 0.47
C LEU A 77 13.06 -16.07 1.83
N LYS A 78 14.39 -15.97 1.84
CA LYS A 78 15.16 -15.60 3.02
C LYS A 78 15.51 -14.12 2.98
N ILE A 79 15.31 -13.44 4.10
CA ILE A 79 15.73 -12.06 4.33
C ILE A 79 16.38 -12.01 5.71
N ASP A 80 17.64 -11.55 5.74
CA ASP A 80 18.47 -11.50 6.94
C ASP A 80 19.11 -10.10 7.06
N SER A 81 19.42 -9.68 8.29
CA SER A 81 20.00 -8.37 8.64
C SER A 81 21.49 -8.44 8.86
#